data_AF-A0A7S3D9R4-F1
#
_entry.id   AF-A0A7S3D9R4-F1
#
_cell.length_a   1.000
_cell.length_b   1.000
_cell.length_c   1.000
_cell.angle_alpha   90.00
_cell.angle_beta   90.00
_cell.angle_gamma   90.00
#
_symmetry.space_group_name_H-M   'P 1'
#
loop_
_entity.id
_entity.type
_entity.pdbx_description
1 polymer ?
#
loop_
_entity_poly.entity_id
_entity_poly.type
_entity_poly.pdbx_seq_one_letter_code
_entity_poly.pdbx_strand_id
1 'polypeptide(L)'
;MGVSKSFRYGLFHEEYKKQPGSVWIMKPIGKAQGKGIFLFNKLSQISEWRKDHKWKADSPQAETYIVQRYIENPYLIGGKKFDLRIYVMVTSYNPLTVYLYRSGFGRFSNERFSMRKDEIQNNFIHLTNVAIQKTNPEYQAGTGCKWSLRSLKLYLMSKHGPDAVNESFYEVL
;
A
#
# COMPACT_ATOMS: atom_id res chain seq x y z
N MET A 1 28.26 -12.49 11.86
CA MET A 1 26.94 -11.84 11.60
C MET A 1 26.75 -11.44 10.11
N GLY A 2 27.15 -12.27 9.14
CA GLY A 2 27.11 -11.90 7.69
C GLY A 2 26.12 -12.67 6.81
N VAL A 3 25.46 -13.71 7.32
CA VAL A 3 24.76 -14.71 6.49
C VAL A 3 23.30 -14.33 6.14
N SER A 4 22.68 -13.40 6.89
CA SER A 4 21.23 -13.13 6.83
C SER A 4 20.77 -12.23 5.66
N LYS A 5 21.61 -11.29 5.18
CA LYS A 5 21.21 -10.33 4.13
C LYS A 5 21.27 -10.90 2.71
N SER A 6 22.20 -11.82 2.45
CA SER A 6 22.38 -12.46 1.14
C SER A 6 21.24 -13.45 0.81
N PHE A 7 20.81 -14.25 1.80
CA PHE A 7 19.76 -15.25 1.63
C PHE A 7 18.40 -14.65 1.22
N ARG A 8 17.99 -13.53 1.86
CA ARG A 8 16.70 -12.89 1.55
C ARG A 8 16.66 -12.25 0.16
N TYR A 9 17.79 -11.71 -0.30
CA TYR A 9 17.89 -11.18 -1.66
C TYR A 9 17.85 -12.30 -2.70
N GLY A 10 18.50 -13.44 -2.43
CA GLY A 10 18.42 -14.64 -3.26
C GLY A 10 16.99 -15.13 -3.46
N LEU A 11 16.24 -15.30 -2.37
CA LEU A 11 14.82 -15.70 -2.42
C LEU A 11 13.96 -14.73 -3.24
N PHE A 12 14.11 -13.42 -3.02
CA PHE A 12 13.41 -12.42 -3.83
C PHE A 12 13.77 -12.54 -5.31
N HIS A 13 15.05 -12.70 -5.64
CA HIS A 13 15.51 -12.77 -7.02
C HIS A 13 15.00 -14.02 -7.74
N GLU A 14 14.89 -15.15 -7.05
CA GLU A 14 14.26 -16.36 -7.58
C GLU A 14 12.77 -16.15 -7.87
N GLU A 15 12.02 -15.57 -6.92
CA GLU A 15 10.59 -15.27 -7.12
C GLU A 15 10.35 -14.22 -8.21
N TYR A 16 11.21 -13.20 -8.30
CA TYR A 16 11.19 -12.21 -9.36
C TYR A 16 11.37 -12.84 -10.74
N LYS A 17 12.29 -13.81 -10.86
CA LYS A 17 12.52 -14.55 -12.12
C LYS A 17 11.34 -15.42 -12.53
N LYS A 18 10.60 -15.99 -11.56
CA LYS A 18 9.40 -16.79 -11.82
C LYS A 18 8.23 -15.96 -12.37
N GLN A 19 8.24 -14.65 -12.15
CA GLN A 19 7.13 -13.74 -12.49
C GLN A 19 7.63 -12.57 -13.36
N PRO A 20 8.04 -12.85 -14.61
CA PRO A 20 8.58 -11.82 -15.50
C PRO A 20 7.53 -10.75 -15.79
N GLY A 21 7.91 -9.49 -15.65
CA GLY A 21 7.05 -8.34 -15.94
C GLY A 21 6.12 -7.92 -14.81
N SER A 22 6.04 -8.68 -13.72
CA SER A 22 5.23 -8.29 -12.55
C SER A 22 5.78 -7.03 -11.88
N VAL A 23 4.86 -6.25 -11.32
CA VAL A 23 5.19 -5.05 -10.56
C VAL A 23 5.37 -5.41 -9.09
N TRP A 24 6.36 -4.79 -8.47
CA TRP A 24 6.74 -4.98 -7.08
C TRP A 24 6.77 -3.62 -6.39
N ILE A 25 6.53 -3.63 -5.08
CA ILE A 25 6.58 -2.45 -4.23
C ILE A 25 7.64 -2.62 -3.16
N MET A 26 8.53 -1.64 -3.05
CA MET A 26 9.53 -1.57 -1.97
C MET A 26 9.04 -0.64 -0.88
N LYS A 27 9.15 -1.07 0.37
CA LYS A 27 8.73 -0.28 1.54
C LYS A 27 9.83 -0.32 2.61
N PRO A 28 10.21 0.82 3.19
CA PRO A 28 11.13 0.84 4.34
C PRO A 28 10.45 0.28 5.59
N ILE A 29 11.17 -0.49 6.41
CA ILE A 29 10.60 -1.14 7.61
C ILE A 29 10.33 -0.19 8.78
N GLY A 30 11.02 0.95 8.83
CA GLY A 30 11.01 1.88 9.97
C GLY A 30 10.43 3.26 9.67
N LYS A 31 9.82 3.47 8.50
CA LYS A 31 9.22 4.75 8.13
C LYS A 31 7.71 4.67 8.06
N ALA A 32 7.07 5.82 8.25
CA ALA A 32 5.63 6.00 8.13
C ALA A 32 5.28 6.94 6.97
N GLN A 33 3.99 7.21 6.80
CA GLN A 33 3.46 8.24 5.89
C GLN A 33 3.70 7.99 4.39
N GLY A 34 4.23 6.83 4.00
CA GLY A 34 4.51 6.50 2.60
C GLY A 34 5.87 6.99 2.10
N LYS A 35 6.68 7.60 2.96
CA LYS A 35 8.02 8.10 2.60
C LYS A 35 8.95 6.95 2.24
N GLY A 36 9.63 7.06 1.11
CA GLY A 36 10.57 6.04 0.61
C GLY A 36 9.90 4.83 -0.04
N ILE A 37 8.56 4.80 -0.17
CA ILE A 37 7.88 3.76 -0.93
C ILE A 37 8.02 4.06 -2.42
N PHE A 38 8.34 3.04 -3.21
CA PHE A 38 8.32 3.14 -4.67
C PHE A 38 7.96 1.79 -5.29
N LEU A 39 7.45 1.84 -6.51
CA LEU A 39 7.16 0.66 -7.31
C LEU A 39 8.26 0.45 -8.35
N PHE A 40 8.48 -0.80 -8.72
CA PHE A 40 9.42 -1.17 -9.76
C PHE A 40 8.95 -2.43 -10.48
N ASN A 41 9.36 -2.58 -11.73
CA ASN A 41 9.19 -3.81 -12.52
C ASN A 41 10.51 -4.30 -13.12
N LYS A 42 11.59 -3.51 -13.01
CA LYS A 42 12.96 -3.87 -13.42
C LYS A 42 13.93 -3.71 -12.26
N LEU A 43 14.87 -4.66 -12.11
CA LEU A 43 15.92 -4.58 -11.09
C LEU A 43 16.85 -3.35 -11.28
N SER A 44 16.96 -2.85 -12.52
CA SER A 44 17.71 -1.62 -12.80
C SER A 44 17.14 -0.40 -12.05
N GLN A 45 15.82 -0.33 -11.87
CA GLN A 45 15.15 0.75 -11.13
C GLN A 45 15.50 0.73 -9.64
N ILE A 46 15.71 -0.45 -9.05
CA ILE A 46 16.21 -0.55 -7.65
C ILE A 46 17.62 0.04 -7.56
N SER A 47 18.47 -0.27 -8.55
CA SER A 47 19.86 0.18 -8.59
C SER A 47 19.96 1.69 -8.77
N GLU A 48 19.10 2.26 -9.62
CA GLU A 48 18.96 3.71 -9.82
C GLU A 48 18.44 4.40 -8.56
N TRP A 49 17.34 3.91 -7.98
CA TRP A 49 16.77 4.46 -6.76
C TRP A 49 17.79 4.49 -5.60
N ARG A 50 18.64 3.47 -5.48
CA ARG A 50 19.72 3.42 -4.49
C ARG A 50 20.79 4.51 -4.68
N LYS A 51 21.03 4.98 -5.91
CA LYS A 51 22.01 6.05 -6.18
C LYS A 51 21.51 7.37 -5.62
N ASP A 52 20.23 7.68 -5.84
CA ASP A 52 19.60 8.93 -5.39
C ASP A 52 19.32 8.95 -3.89
N HIS A 53 19.24 7.76 -3.28
CA HIS A 53 19.01 7.57 -1.84
C HIS A 53 20.28 7.06 -1.12
N LYS A 54 21.46 7.37 -1.68
CA LYS A 54 22.75 7.01 -1.07
C LYS A 54 22.89 7.57 0.34
N TRP A 55 23.57 6.76 1.17
CA TRP A 55 24.30 7.10 2.39
C TRP A 55 24.34 8.59 2.75
N LYS A 56 23.59 8.99 3.77
CA LYS A 56 23.86 10.25 4.48
C LYS A 56 24.93 9.95 5.53
N ALA A 57 25.97 10.79 5.60
CA ALA A 57 27.05 10.64 6.59
C ALA A 57 26.50 10.54 8.04
N ASP A 58 25.35 11.16 8.30
CA ASP A 58 24.66 11.19 9.60
C ASP A 58 23.81 9.93 9.90
N SER A 59 23.78 8.94 9.00
CA SER A 59 23.02 7.70 9.21
C SER A 59 23.78 6.49 8.67
N PRO A 60 24.78 5.98 9.43
CA PRO A 60 25.68 4.93 9.00
C PRO A 60 25.04 3.52 8.99
N GLN A 61 23.70 3.41 8.97
CA GLN A 61 23.01 2.13 8.83
C GLN A 61 22.26 2.10 7.52
N ALA A 62 22.57 1.10 6.68
CA ALA A 62 21.85 0.85 5.45
C ALA A 62 20.37 0.62 5.78
N GLU A 63 19.50 1.49 5.26
CA GLU A 63 18.07 1.42 5.47
C GLU A 63 17.52 0.08 4.95
N THR A 64 16.73 -0.61 5.78
CA THR A 64 16.21 -1.93 5.44
C THR A 64 14.84 -1.80 4.78
N TYR A 65 14.67 -2.53 3.67
CA TYR A 65 13.45 -2.54 2.87
C TYR A 65 12.85 -3.94 2.82
N ILE A 66 11.52 -3.99 2.75
CA ILE A 66 10.78 -5.17 2.30
C ILE A 66 10.40 -5.00 0.83
N VAL A 67 10.36 -6.12 0.12
CA VAL A 67 9.86 -6.20 -1.26
C VAL A 67 8.62 -7.07 -1.23
N GLN A 68 7.55 -6.59 -1.85
CA GLN A 68 6.27 -7.27 -1.90
C GLN A 68 5.71 -7.18 -3.32
N ARG A 69 5.05 -8.24 -3.80
CA ARG A 69 4.34 -8.21 -5.08
C ARG A 69 3.24 -7.16 -5.02
N TYR A 70 3.19 -6.29 -6.03
CA TYR A 70 2.18 -5.26 -6.08
C TYR A 70 0.83 -5.87 -6.49
N ILE A 71 -0.26 -5.34 -5.94
CA ILE A 71 -1.62 -5.71 -6.35
C ILE A 71 -1.94 -4.88 -7.59
N GLU A 72 -1.76 -5.47 -8.76
CA GLU A 72 -1.92 -4.81 -10.06
C GLU A 72 -3.39 -4.63 -10.48
N ASN A 73 -4.29 -5.45 -9.96
CA ASN A 73 -5.73 -5.36 -10.19
C ASN A 73 -6.49 -5.11 -8.87
N PRO A 74 -6.34 -3.95 -8.22
CA PRO A 74 -7.10 -3.61 -7.02
C PRO A 74 -8.56 -3.32 -7.38
N TYR A 75 -9.47 -3.53 -6.43
CA TYR A 75 -10.83 -3.04 -6.57
C TYR A 75 -10.85 -1.50 -6.57
N LEU A 76 -11.55 -0.90 -7.53
CA LEU A 76 -11.56 0.54 -7.76
C LEU A 76 -12.97 1.12 -7.58
N ILE A 77 -13.05 2.34 -7.07
CA ILE A 77 -14.30 3.12 -7.03
C ILE A 77 -14.06 4.42 -7.77
N GLY A 78 -14.90 4.72 -8.76
CA GLY A 78 -14.69 5.87 -9.65
C GLY A 78 -13.35 5.82 -10.41
N GLY A 79 -12.78 4.63 -10.58
CA GLY A 79 -11.44 4.43 -11.17
C GLY A 79 -10.28 4.79 -10.24
N LYS A 80 -10.52 5.08 -8.96
CA LYS A 80 -9.48 5.42 -7.97
C LYS A 80 -9.19 4.25 -7.05
N LYS A 81 -7.92 4.10 -6.69
CA LYS A 81 -7.47 3.09 -5.73
C LYS A 81 -7.80 3.54 -4.32
N PHE A 82 -8.10 2.61 -3.42
CA PHE A 82 -8.26 2.92 -2.01
C PHE A 82 -7.73 1.83 -1.08
N ASP A 83 -7.55 2.20 0.19
CA ASP A 83 -7.30 1.28 1.29
C ASP A 83 -8.30 1.50 2.43
N LEU A 84 -8.48 0.49 3.26
CA LEU A 84 -9.32 0.58 4.47
C LEU A 84 -8.46 0.81 5.70
N ARG A 85 -8.81 1.84 6.47
CA ARG A 85 -8.39 2.00 7.86
C ARG A 85 -9.46 1.47 8.78
N ILE A 86 -9.15 0.35 9.41
CA ILE A 86 -9.95 -0.33 10.41
C ILE A 86 -9.20 -0.27 11.74
N TYR A 87 -9.93 -0.14 12.84
CA TYR A 87 -9.35 -0.02 14.18
C TYR A 87 -9.66 -1.25 15.01
N VAL A 88 -8.64 -1.78 15.66
CA VAL A 88 -8.73 -3.00 16.48
C VAL A 88 -8.10 -2.69 17.84
N MET A 89 -8.73 -3.14 18.92
CA MET A 89 -8.25 -3.00 20.30
C MET A 89 -7.96 -4.39 20.87
N VAL A 90 -6.71 -4.65 21.20
CA VAL A 90 -6.30 -5.88 21.88
C VAL A 90 -6.23 -5.58 23.38
N THR A 91 -7.00 -6.32 24.18
CA THR A 91 -7.09 -6.11 25.64
C THR A 91 -6.38 -7.18 26.44
N SER A 92 -6.23 -8.38 25.87
CA SER A 92 -5.52 -9.49 26.47
C SER A 92 -4.85 -10.31 25.37
N TYR A 93 -3.68 -10.86 25.67
CA TYR A 93 -2.97 -11.79 24.78
C TYR A 93 -3.11 -13.25 25.24
N ASN A 94 -3.54 -13.47 26.49
CA ASN A 94 -3.76 -14.80 27.04
C ASN A 94 -4.87 -14.77 28.13
N PRO A 95 -6.12 -15.14 27.81
CA PRO A 95 -6.60 -15.50 26.48
C PRO A 95 -6.57 -14.30 25.53
N LEU A 96 -6.39 -14.55 24.23
CA LEU A 96 -6.38 -13.47 23.22
C LEU A 96 -7.78 -12.85 23.12
N THR A 97 -7.89 -11.56 23.46
CA THR A 97 -9.15 -10.80 23.39
C THR A 97 -8.95 -9.57 22.52
N VAL A 98 -9.66 -9.54 21.39
CA VAL A 98 -9.54 -8.53 20.33
C VAL A 98 -10.92 -7.95 20.00
N TYR A 99 -11.03 -6.64 20.01
CA TYR A 99 -12.27 -5.91 19.68
C TYR A 99 -12.09 -5.15 18.38
N LEU A 100 -13.00 -5.36 17.43
CA LEU A 100 -13.10 -4.54 16.23
C LEU A 100 -13.93 -3.29 16.51
N TYR A 101 -13.39 -2.11 16.22
CA TYR A 101 -14.17 -0.89 16.28
C TYR A 101 -15.13 -0.80 15.09
N ARG A 102 -16.40 -0.49 15.36
CA ARG A 102 -17.47 -0.46 14.34
C ARG A 102 -17.28 0.62 13.27
N SER A 103 -16.47 1.63 13.56
CA SER A 103 -16.17 2.71 12.62
C SER A 103 -14.78 2.56 12.02
N GLY A 104 -14.66 2.97 10.77
CA GLY A 104 -13.41 3.05 10.03
C GLY A 104 -13.59 3.98 8.84
N PHE A 105 -12.62 3.98 7.92
CA PHE A 105 -12.75 4.75 6.68
C PHE A 105 -11.90 4.19 5.55
N GLY A 106 -12.39 4.36 4.32
CA GLY A 106 -11.59 4.20 3.12
C GLY A 106 -10.79 5.47 2.81
N ARG A 107 -9.54 5.34 2.40
CA ARG A 107 -8.70 6.44 1.88
C ARG A 107 -8.41 6.21 0.41
N PHE A 108 -8.69 7.19 -0.42
CA PHE A 108 -8.54 7.10 -1.87
C PHE A 108 -7.25 7.77 -2.35
N SER A 109 -6.75 7.32 -3.50
CA SER A 109 -5.79 8.06 -4.31
C SER A 109 -6.43 9.32 -4.90
N ASN A 110 -5.65 10.36 -5.16
CA ASN A 110 -6.14 11.55 -5.85
C ASN A 110 -6.37 11.24 -7.33
N GLU A 111 -5.43 10.50 -7.95
CA GLU A 111 -5.45 10.15 -9.36
C GLU A 111 -6.20 8.85 -9.65
N ARG A 112 -6.66 8.70 -10.91
CA ARG A 112 -7.20 7.44 -11.42
C ARG A 112 -6.09 6.39 -11.48
N PHE A 113 -6.45 5.16 -11.13
CA PHE A 113 -5.54 4.03 -11.16
C PHE A 113 -5.14 3.68 -12.59
N SER A 114 -3.85 3.46 -12.80
CA SER A 114 -3.29 3.04 -14.09
C SER A 114 -2.07 2.16 -13.85
N MET A 115 -1.86 1.18 -14.72
CA MET A 115 -0.66 0.32 -14.74
C MET A 115 0.21 0.58 -15.97
N ARG A 116 0.03 1.72 -16.66
CA ARG A 116 0.88 2.11 -17.78
C ARG A 116 2.33 2.27 -17.32
N LYS A 117 3.28 1.86 -18.16
CA LYS A 117 4.72 1.79 -17.80
C LYS A 117 5.32 3.14 -17.39
N ASP A 118 4.83 4.23 -17.96
CA ASP A 118 5.22 5.61 -17.64
C ASP A 118 4.59 6.12 -16.33
N GLU A 119 3.56 5.44 -15.82
CA GLU A 119 2.79 5.89 -14.65
C GLU A 119 3.05 5.04 -13.40
N ILE A 120 3.70 3.87 -13.51
CA ILE A 120 3.93 2.97 -12.35
C ILE A 120 4.72 3.62 -11.21
N GLN A 121 5.57 4.61 -11.50
CA GLN A 121 6.36 5.35 -10.51
C GLN A 121 5.60 6.55 -9.93
N ASN A 122 4.41 6.88 -10.46
CA ASN A 122 3.58 7.96 -9.95
C ASN A 122 2.90 7.57 -8.63
N ASN A 123 3.46 8.04 -7.53
CA ASN A 123 2.97 7.77 -6.19
C ASN A 123 1.54 8.28 -5.95
N PHE A 124 1.07 9.28 -6.70
CA PHE A 124 -0.29 9.81 -6.52
C PHE A 124 -1.38 8.85 -7.03
N ILE A 125 -1.04 7.95 -7.94
CA ILE A 125 -1.90 6.86 -8.45
C ILE A 125 -1.88 5.68 -7.47
N HIS A 126 -0.70 5.31 -6.99
CA HIS A 126 -0.47 4.01 -6.38
C HIS A 126 -0.50 3.97 -4.85
N LEU A 127 -0.26 5.11 -4.18
CA LEU A 127 -0.26 5.23 -2.72
C LEU A 127 -1.49 5.99 -2.25
N THR A 128 -2.15 5.55 -1.19
CA THR A 128 -3.37 6.16 -0.64
C THR A 128 -3.08 6.98 0.63
N ASN A 129 -1.80 7.11 0.99
CA ASN A 129 -1.35 7.86 2.16
C ASN A 129 -1.66 9.35 2.00
N VAL A 130 -2.48 9.91 2.89
CA VAL A 130 -2.82 11.34 2.90
C VAL A 130 -1.58 12.25 2.87
N ALA A 131 -0.50 11.86 3.55
CA ALA A 131 0.75 12.64 3.55
C ALA A 131 1.42 12.73 2.17
N ILE A 132 1.27 11.71 1.32
CA ILE A 132 1.69 11.74 -0.08
C ILE A 132 0.67 12.50 -0.91
N GLN A 133 -0.62 12.19 -0.74
CA GLN A 133 -1.67 12.81 -1.55
C GLN A 133 -1.73 14.33 -1.40
N LYS A 134 -1.49 14.85 -0.19
CA LYS A 134 -1.43 16.30 0.08
C LYS A 134 -0.31 17.05 -0.63
N THR A 135 0.72 16.36 -1.12
CA THR A 135 1.80 17.01 -1.89
C THR A 135 1.49 17.09 -3.38
N ASN A 136 0.36 16.53 -3.83
CA ASN A 136 -0.11 16.74 -5.19
C ASN A 136 -0.60 18.20 -5.34
N PRO A 137 -0.11 18.97 -6.32
CA PRO A 137 -0.59 20.34 -6.56
C PRO A 137 -2.11 20.44 -6.79
N GLU A 138 -2.72 19.38 -7.34
CA GLU A 138 -4.16 19.30 -7.59
C GLU A 138 -4.95 18.74 -6.41
N TYR A 139 -4.32 18.54 -5.24
CA TYR A 139 -5.00 18.01 -4.06
C TYR A 139 -6.05 18.99 -3.56
N GLN A 140 -7.31 18.58 -3.63
CA GLN A 140 -8.42 19.33 -3.08
C GLN A 140 -8.86 18.70 -1.75
N ALA A 141 -8.70 19.42 -0.64
CA ALA A 141 -9.03 18.90 0.69
C ALA A 141 -10.51 18.48 0.84
N GLY A 142 -11.41 19.01 0.00
CA GLY A 142 -12.85 18.74 0.01
C GLY A 142 -13.34 17.61 -0.89
N THR A 143 -12.53 17.05 -1.81
CA THR A 143 -13.02 16.15 -2.89
C THR A 143 -13.21 14.67 -2.49
N GLY A 144 -13.44 14.38 -1.21
CA GLY A 144 -13.90 13.05 -0.84
C GLY A 144 -12.86 11.94 -0.96
N CYS A 145 -11.56 12.25 -0.82
CA CYS A 145 -10.49 11.23 -0.72
C CYS A 145 -10.58 10.37 0.56
N LYS A 146 -11.64 10.53 1.37
CA LYS A 146 -11.93 9.74 2.55
C LYS A 146 -13.42 9.47 2.63
N TRP A 147 -13.81 8.20 2.64
CA TRP A 147 -15.20 7.78 2.88
C TRP A 147 -15.30 7.09 4.22
N SER A 148 -16.36 7.35 4.97
CA SER A 148 -16.65 6.53 6.15
C SER A 148 -16.86 5.07 5.74
N LEU A 149 -16.52 4.12 6.61
CA LEU A 149 -16.73 2.70 6.33
C LEU A 149 -18.20 2.38 6.04
N ARG A 150 -19.12 3.08 6.70
CA ARG A 150 -20.57 3.00 6.44
C ARG A 150 -20.92 3.45 5.01
N SER A 151 -20.43 4.62 4.59
CA SER A 151 -20.67 5.15 3.24
C SER A 151 -20.12 4.20 2.18
N LEU A 152 -18.92 3.64 2.43
CA LEU A 152 -18.32 2.65 1.54
C LEU A 152 -19.17 1.37 1.47
N LYS A 153 -19.64 0.86 2.61
CA LYS A 153 -20.51 -0.33 2.65
C LYS A 153 -21.79 -0.09 1.86
N LEU A 154 -22.47 1.05 2.06
CA LEU A 154 -23.67 1.40 1.31
C LEU A 154 -23.43 1.47 -0.20
N TYR A 155 -22.32 2.07 -0.62
CA TYR A 155 -21.93 2.09 -2.04
C TYR A 155 -21.71 0.67 -2.59
N LEU A 156 -20.99 -0.18 -1.85
CA LEU A 156 -20.75 -1.56 -2.26
C LEU A 156 -22.06 -2.36 -2.35
N MET A 157 -22.96 -2.22 -1.37
CA MET A 157 -24.27 -2.89 -1.39
C MET A 157 -25.11 -2.45 -2.59
N SER A 158 -25.08 -1.16 -2.93
CA SER A 158 -25.74 -0.65 -4.14
C SER A 158 -25.15 -1.23 -5.43
N LYS A 159 -23.85 -1.55 -5.46
CA LYS A 159 -23.15 -2.00 -6.66
C LYS A 159 -23.19 -3.53 -6.84
N HIS A 160 -23.08 -4.27 -5.75
CA HIS A 160 -22.88 -5.74 -5.74
C HIS A 160 -23.99 -6.52 -5.03
N GLY A 161 -24.99 -5.82 -4.49
CA GLY A 161 -26.06 -6.43 -3.71
C GLY A 161 -25.75 -6.47 -2.20
N PRO A 162 -26.79 -6.46 -1.36
CA PRO A 162 -26.63 -6.43 0.09
C PRO A 162 -26.04 -7.71 0.66
N ASP A 163 -26.42 -8.88 0.13
CA ASP A 163 -26.07 -10.18 0.73
C ASP A 163 -24.56 -10.45 0.60
N ALA A 164 -24.01 -10.38 -0.62
CA ALA A 164 -22.59 -10.59 -0.87
C ALA A 164 -21.69 -9.62 -0.09
N VAL A 165 -22.14 -8.36 0.07
CA VAL A 165 -21.38 -7.35 0.81
C VAL A 165 -21.49 -7.56 2.31
N ASN A 166 -22.65 -7.98 2.81
CA ASN A 166 -22.80 -8.32 4.22
C ASN A 166 -21.91 -9.49 4.59
N GLU A 167 -21.95 -10.58 3.83
CA GLU A 167 -21.06 -11.74 4.00
C GLU A 167 -19.59 -11.31 4.07
N SER A 168 -19.13 -10.54 3.08
CA SER A 168 -17.76 -10.01 3.05
C SER A 168 -17.40 -9.16 4.28
N PHE A 169 -18.34 -8.40 4.83
CA PHE A 169 -18.14 -7.54 6.01
C PHE A 169 -18.35 -8.27 7.35
N TYR A 170 -18.82 -9.51 7.35
CA TYR A 170 -18.96 -10.33 8.56
C TYR A 170 -17.85 -11.39 8.66
N GLU A 171 -17.37 -11.90 7.52
CA GLU A 171 -16.28 -12.90 7.50
C GLU A 171 -14.89 -12.27 7.59
N VAL A 172 -14.72 -11.02 7.13
CA VAL A 172 -13.42 -10.33 7.06
C VAL A 172 -13.25 -9.24 8.12
N LEU A 173 -14.36 -8.72 8.67
CA LEU A 173 -14.40 -7.71 9.73
C LEU A 173 -15.17 -8.27 10.92
#